data_AF-A0AAD9QD90-F1
#
_entry.id   AF-A0AAD9QD90-F1
#
_cell.length_a   1.000
_cell.length_b   1.000
_cell.length_c   1.000
_cell.angle_alpha   90.00
_cell.angle_beta   90.00
_cell.angle_gamma   90.00
#
_symmetry.space_group_name_H-M   'P 1'
#
loop_
_entity.id
_entity.type
_entity.pdbx_description
1 polymer ?
#
loop_
_entity_poly.entity_id
_entity_poly.type
_entity_poly.pdbx_seq_one_letter_code
_entity_poly.pdbx_strand_id
1 'polypeptide(L)'
;MNLANSSFTLLDLLHISVIVCLPNTIHSTQRNTILVLLRVNIWYTSVARVLFVTVAFGVGIDVPKVEKVIHIGIPYTVEDFFQETGRAGRNGNSAMSVLYYNSYDISKGKKALQPDMWKYATTQSCWREVIVCHFGASQPVLTCGRSCCDNYLECSNNSED
;
A
#
# COMPACT_ATOMS: atom_id res chain seq x y z
N MET A 1 26.65 1.19 -12.79
CA MET A 1 25.38 1.87 -12.46
C MET A 1 25.68 2.90 -11.39
N ASN A 2 25.79 4.17 -11.78
CA ASN A 2 26.05 5.25 -10.84
C ASN A 2 24.77 5.51 -10.03
N LEU A 3 24.80 5.14 -8.75
CA LEU A 3 23.87 5.66 -7.74
C LEU A 3 24.24 7.12 -7.52
N ALA A 4 23.67 8.00 -8.34
CA ALA A 4 23.87 9.42 -8.21
C ALA A 4 23.23 9.89 -6.90
N ASN A 5 24.08 10.39 -6.00
CA ASN A 5 23.70 11.30 -4.92
C ASN A 5 23.09 12.57 -5.53
N SER A 6 21.80 12.54 -5.86
CA SER A 6 21.05 13.74 -6.21
C SER A 6 20.29 14.22 -4.97
N SER A 7 20.64 15.40 -4.47
CA SER A 7 19.92 16.09 -3.40
C SER A 7 18.45 16.22 -3.78
N PHE A 8 17.56 15.44 -3.17
CA PHE A 8 16.13 15.48 -3.44
C PHE A 8 15.55 16.81 -2.98
N THR A 9 14.83 17.50 -3.86
CA THR A 9 14.14 18.74 -3.50
C THR A 9 12.71 18.44 -3.03
N LEU A 10 12.13 19.28 -2.17
CA LEU A 10 10.72 19.14 -1.74
C LEU A 10 9.74 19.15 -2.94
N LEU A 11 10.09 19.82 -4.03
CA LEU A 11 9.33 19.83 -5.29
C LEU A 11 9.31 18.47 -6.00
N ASP A 12 10.30 17.62 -5.76
CA ASP A 12 10.33 16.28 -6.35
C ASP A 12 9.29 15.36 -5.71
N LEU A 13 9.04 15.55 -4.41
CA LEU A 13 8.07 14.79 -3.63
C LEU A 13 6.61 15.11 -4.00
N LEU A 14 6.31 16.35 -4.38
CA LEU A 14 4.95 16.80 -4.72
C LEU A 14 4.32 16.11 -5.95
N HIS A 15 5.14 15.48 -6.79
CA HIS A 15 4.70 14.81 -8.01
C HIS A 15 4.87 13.28 -7.94
N ILE A 16 5.06 12.72 -6.75
CA ILE A 16 5.05 11.26 -6.59
C ILE A 16 3.64 10.76 -6.84
N SER A 17 3.51 9.87 -7.82
CA SER A 17 2.24 9.22 -8.17
C SER A 17 2.17 7.78 -7.64
N VAL A 18 3.32 7.13 -7.43
CA VAL A 18 3.38 5.73 -6.98
C VAL A 18 4.35 5.58 -5.81
N ILE A 19 3.90 4.89 -4.76
CA ILE A 19 4.73 4.45 -3.64
C ILE A 19 4.85 2.92 -3.69
N VAL A 20 6.06 2.40 -3.54
CA VAL A 20 6.35 0.96 -3.46
C VAL A 20 6.93 0.65 -2.08
N CYS A 21 6.17 -0.07 -1.26
CA CYS A 21 6.56 -0.61 0.03
C CYS A 21 7.28 -1.95 -0.18
N LEU A 22 8.53 -2.05 0.25
CA LEU A 22 9.35 -3.25 0.22
C LEU A 22 9.27 -3.99 1.56
N PRO A 23 9.49 -5.31 1.60
CA PRO A 23 9.29 -6.10 2.80
C PRO A 23 10.42 -5.90 3.82
N ASN A 24 10.07 -5.99 5.10
CA ASN A 24 10.96 -5.82 6.27
C ASN A 24 12.10 -6.86 6.40
N THR A 25 12.27 -7.78 5.46
CA THR A 25 13.27 -8.86 5.52
C THR A 25 14.71 -8.41 5.28
N ILE A 26 14.96 -7.14 4.96
CA ILE A 26 16.33 -6.62 4.89
C ILE A 26 16.82 -6.36 6.31
N HIS A 27 17.50 -7.36 6.87
CA HIS A 27 18.27 -7.28 8.11
C HIS A 27 19.41 -6.26 7.94
N SER A 28 19.11 -4.97 7.99
CA SER A 28 20.14 -3.94 8.06
C SER A 28 19.68 -2.76 8.89
N THR A 29 20.57 -2.36 9.79
CA THR A 29 20.52 -1.34 10.84
C THR A 29 20.27 0.09 10.34
N GLN A 30 19.53 0.31 9.25
CA GLN A 30 19.26 1.66 8.73
C GLN A 30 17.79 2.04 8.94
N ARG A 31 17.63 2.95 9.90
CA ARG A 31 16.41 3.70 10.24
C ARG A 31 15.76 4.21 8.95
N ASN A 32 14.44 4.05 8.83
CA ASN A 32 13.53 4.87 8.03
C ASN A 32 14.21 5.61 6.87
N THR A 33 14.60 4.91 5.79
CA THR A 33 15.28 5.53 4.64
C THR A 33 14.44 5.36 3.38
N ILE A 34 14.10 6.49 2.73
CA ILE A 34 13.65 6.49 1.34
C ILE A 34 14.76 5.83 0.55
N LEU A 35 14.48 4.69 -0.06
CA LEU A 35 15.54 3.93 -0.70
C LEU A 35 15.93 4.58 -2.03
N VAL A 36 14.95 4.90 -2.87
CA VAL A 36 15.19 5.49 -4.19
C VAL A 36 13.90 6.18 -4.69
N LEU A 37 14.02 7.39 -5.23
CA LEU A 37 12.99 7.98 -6.10
C LEU A 37 13.41 7.74 -7.55
N LEU A 38 12.60 7.01 -8.30
CA LEU A 38 12.81 6.75 -9.73
C LEU A 38 11.88 7.60 -10.57
N ARG A 39 12.45 8.25 -11.58
CA ARG A 39 11.71 8.91 -12.66
C ARG A 39 11.61 7.94 -13.83
N VAL A 40 10.43 7.38 -14.04
CA VAL A 40 10.15 6.40 -15.10
C VAL A 40 9.43 7.10 -16.24
N ASN A 41 9.99 7.02 -17.45
CA ASN A 41 9.27 7.43 -18.65
C ASN A 41 8.29 6.32 -19.02
N ILE A 42 7.00 6.61 -18.92
CA ILE A 42 5.94 5.77 -19.44
C ILE A 42 5.66 6.26 -20.87
N TRP A 43 5.27 5.34 -21.75
CA TRP A 43 5.13 5.57 -23.19
C TRP A 43 4.49 6.92 -23.58
N TYR A 44 4.95 7.46 -24.71
CA TYR A 44 4.45 8.63 -25.45
C TYR A 44 4.53 10.05 -24.86
N THR A 45 4.95 10.30 -23.60
CA THR A 45 5.39 11.62 -23.02
C THR A 45 5.21 11.67 -21.49
N SER A 46 4.57 10.66 -20.89
CA SER A 46 4.22 10.67 -19.47
C SER A 46 5.40 10.22 -18.59
N VAL A 47 5.60 10.92 -17.48
CA VAL A 47 6.65 10.60 -16.50
C VAL A 47 5.98 10.21 -15.20
N ALA A 48 6.17 8.97 -14.75
CA ALA A 48 5.81 8.56 -13.40
C ALA A 48 6.99 8.76 -12.45
N ARG A 49 6.70 9.21 -11.24
CA ARG A 49 7.67 9.27 -10.14
C ARG A 49 7.30 8.21 -9.12
N VAL A 50 8.18 7.22 -9.00
CA VAL A 50 7.99 6.04 -8.16
C VAL A 50 8.92 6.13 -6.97
N LEU A 51 8.35 6.12 -5.76
CA LEU A 51 9.10 6.17 -4.51
C LEU A 51 9.20 4.76 -3.91
N PHE A 52 10.41 4.25 -3.71
CA PHE A 52 10.64 2.98 -3.02
C PHE A 52 10.97 3.21 -1.54
N VAL A 53 10.23 2.55 -0.65
CA VAL A 53 10.36 2.66 0.82
C VAL A 53 10.31 1.28 1.47
N THR A 54 11.02 1.05 2.57
CA THR A 54 11.09 -0.27 3.27
C THR A 54 10.17 -0.45 4.46
N VAL A 55 9.63 0.63 4.99
CA VAL A 55 8.60 0.63 6.04
C VAL A 55 7.86 1.94 5.86
N ALA A 56 6.54 1.97 6.08
CA ALA A 56 5.77 3.20 6.19
C ALA A 56 6.58 4.27 6.92
N PHE A 57 6.99 5.29 6.19
CA PHE A 57 7.69 6.42 6.76
C PHE A 57 6.74 7.10 7.76
N GLY A 58 6.88 6.84 9.06
CA GLY A 58 6.20 7.61 10.12
C GLY A 58 6.58 9.10 10.11
N VAL A 59 7.55 9.50 9.27
CA VAL A 59 7.84 10.89 8.97
C VAL A 59 6.78 11.37 7.99
N GLY A 60 5.98 12.35 8.41
CA GLY A 60 4.80 12.91 7.73
C GLY A 60 5.03 13.50 6.34
N ILE A 61 5.55 12.70 5.42
CA ILE A 61 5.57 12.97 3.98
C ILE A 61 4.13 12.78 3.51
N ASP A 62 3.41 13.90 3.56
CA ASP A 62 2.07 14.04 3.03
C ASP A 62 2.16 14.42 1.55
N VAL A 63 2.21 13.42 0.67
CA VAL A 63 2.12 13.66 -0.77
C VAL A 63 0.66 13.51 -1.17
N PRO A 64 -0.03 14.61 -1.53
CA PRO A 64 -1.48 14.57 -1.74
C PRO A 64 -1.89 13.78 -3.00
N LYS A 65 -0.99 13.65 -3.99
CA LYS A 65 -1.29 13.11 -5.33
C LYS A 65 -0.85 11.66 -5.55
N VAL A 66 -0.66 10.88 -4.49
CA VAL A 66 -0.33 9.46 -4.64
C VAL A 66 -1.56 8.72 -5.16
N GLU A 67 -1.45 8.17 -6.37
CA GLU A 67 -2.51 7.43 -7.05
C GLU A 67 -2.43 5.93 -6.72
N LYS A 68 -1.22 5.42 -6.46
CA LYS A 68 -1.00 3.99 -6.19
C LYS A 68 -0.03 3.76 -5.05
N VAL A 69 -0.38 2.82 -4.17
CA VAL A 69 0.54 2.24 -3.19
C VAL A 69 0.66 0.75 -3.50
N ILE A 70 1.88 0.25 -3.63
CA ILE A 70 2.20 -1.13 -4.00
C ILE A 70 3.02 -1.74 -2.89
N HIS A 71 2.56 -2.85 -2.32
CA HIS A 71 3.31 -3.63 -1.34
C HIS A 71 3.93 -4.84 -2.03
N ILE A 72 5.25 -4.98 -1.90
CA ILE A 72 5.99 -6.18 -2.32
C ILE A 72 6.28 -6.98 -1.07
N GLY A 73 5.59 -8.11 -0.93
CA GLY A 73 5.56 -8.90 0.30
C GLY A 73 4.46 -8.43 1.25
N ILE A 74 4.01 -9.35 2.09
CA ILE A 74 2.95 -9.09 3.04
C ILE A 74 3.46 -8.24 4.23
N PRO A 75 2.78 -7.14 4.59
CA PRO A 75 2.98 -6.48 5.88
C PRO A 75 2.76 -7.44 7.05
N TYR A 76 3.30 -7.11 8.23
CA TYR A 76 3.15 -7.99 9.39
C TYR A 76 1.82 -7.80 10.11
N THR A 77 1.26 -6.59 10.06
CA THR A 77 0.04 -6.20 10.76
C THR A 77 -0.94 -5.52 9.81
N VAL A 78 -2.23 -5.53 10.15
CA VAL A 78 -3.26 -4.82 9.38
C VAL A 78 -3.10 -3.31 9.54
N GLU A 79 -2.61 -2.86 10.69
CA GLU A 79 -2.35 -1.46 11.02
C GLU A 79 -1.25 -0.87 10.14
N ASP A 80 -0.14 -1.59 9.97
CA ASP A 80 0.96 -1.16 9.09
C ASP A 80 0.44 -1.03 7.65
N PHE A 81 -0.24 -2.07 7.16
CA PHE A 81 -0.85 -2.05 5.83
C PHE A 81 -1.84 -0.88 5.68
N PHE A 82 -2.69 -0.64 6.67
CA PHE A 82 -3.68 0.44 6.63
C PHE A 82 -3.01 1.82 6.61
N GLN A 83 -1.97 2.04 7.42
CA GLN A 83 -1.23 3.31 7.43
C GLN A 83 -0.45 3.54 6.12
N GLU A 84 0.09 2.49 5.53
CA GLU A 84 0.84 2.54 4.27
C GLU A 84 -0.08 2.85 3.09
N THR A 85 -1.17 2.09 2.97
CA THR A 85 -2.17 2.26 1.91
C THR A 85 -2.93 3.57 2.00
N GLY A 86 -3.18 4.08 3.22
CA GLY A 86 -3.85 5.36 3.48
C GLY A 86 -3.10 6.60 2.98
N ARG A 87 -1.91 6.44 2.40
CA ARG A 87 -1.20 7.53 1.70
C ARG A 87 -1.75 7.81 0.30
N ALA A 88 -2.41 6.82 -0.31
CA ALA A 88 -3.04 6.99 -1.61
C ALA A 88 -4.33 7.82 -1.49
N GLY A 89 -4.68 8.59 -2.53
CA GLY A 89 -6.00 9.20 -2.67
C GLY A 89 -6.32 10.33 -1.70
N ARG A 90 -5.33 10.95 -1.03
CA ARG A 90 -5.56 12.07 -0.10
C ARG A 90 -6.10 13.34 -0.77
N ASN A 91 -5.94 13.45 -2.09
CA ASN A 91 -6.56 14.49 -2.93
C ASN A 91 -8.03 14.22 -3.29
N GLY A 92 -8.61 13.09 -2.84
CA GLY A 92 -9.99 12.70 -3.16
C GLY A 92 -10.16 12.07 -4.55
N ASN A 93 -9.09 11.93 -5.33
CA ASN A 93 -9.14 11.21 -6.60
C ASN A 93 -9.10 9.70 -6.35
N SER A 94 -9.58 8.93 -7.35
CA SER A 94 -9.48 7.47 -7.33
C SER A 94 -8.02 7.03 -7.14
N ALA A 95 -7.81 6.11 -6.21
CA ALA A 95 -6.51 5.58 -5.87
C ALA A 95 -6.61 4.08 -5.60
N MET A 96 -5.50 3.37 -5.79
CA MET A 96 -5.45 1.92 -5.68
C MET A 96 -4.32 1.48 -4.75
N SER A 97 -4.65 0.51 -3.88
CA SER A 97 -3.66 -0.25 -3.14
C SER A 97 -3.49 -1.62 -3.79
N VAL A 98 -2.25 -2.04 -4.00
CA VAL A 98 -1.91 -3.37 -4.53
C VAL A 98 -1.04 -4.09 -3.52
N LEU A 99 -1.37 -5.34 -3.24
CA LEU A 99 -0.59 -6.21 -2.34
C LEU A 99 -0.10 -7.43 -3.13
N TYR A 100 1.21 -7.48 -3.40
CA TYR A 100 1.85 -8.65 -3.96
C TYR A 100 2.44 -9.52 -2.85
N TYR A 101 2.07 -10.79 -2.82
CA TYR A 101 2.61 -11.76 -1.87
C TYR A 101 2.61 -13.14 -2.52
N ASN A 102 3.42 -14.03 -1.96
CA ASN A 102 3.45 -15.44 -2.37
C ASN A 102 3.10 -16.36 -1.19
N SER A 103 3.01 -17.66 -1.46
CA SER A 103 2.72 -18.67 -0.43
C SER A 103 3.78 -18.73 0.68
N TYR A 104 5.03 -18.38 0.37
CA TYR A 104 6.11 -18.30 1.36
C TYR A 104 5.86 -17.16 2.36
N ASP A 105 5.37 -16.02 1.90
CA ASP A 105 5.06 -14.85 2.71
C ASP A 105 3.92 -15.07 3.71
N ILE A 106 2.90 -15.85 3.33
CA ILE A 106 1.74 -16.16 4.18
C ILE A 106 1.89 -17.47 4.96
N SER A 107 3.05 -18.13 4.89
CA SER A 107 3.27 -19.40 5.57
C SER A 107 3.14 -19.22 7.10
N LYS A 108 2.36 -20.09 7.76
CA LYS A 108 2.13 -20.06 9.22
C LYS A 108 3.41 -20.11 10.06
N GLY A 109 4.55 -20.50 9.47
CA GLY A 109 5.86 -20.54 10.13
C GLY A 109 6.60 -19.19 10.19
N LYS A 110 6.12 -18.14 9.50
CA LYS A 110 6.72 -16.81 9.52
C LYS A 110 6.35 -16.14 10.85
N LYS A 111 7.23 -16.26 11.86
CA LYS A 111 7.04 -15.81 13.27
C LYS A 111 6.53 -14.37 13.46
N ALA A 112 6.62 -13.53 12.44
CA ALA A 112 6.26 -12.11 12.50
C ALA A 112 4.86 -11.77 11.92
N LEU A 113 4.23 -12.66 11.15
CA LEU A 113 2.92 -12.36 10.55
C LEU A 113 1.81 -12.52 11.58
N GLN A 114 1.03 -11.46 11.82
CA GLN A 114 -0.09 -11.52 12.76
C GLN A 114 -1.29 -12.29 12.17
N PRO A 115 -2.11 -12.94 13.03
CA PRO A 115 -3.27 -13.72 12.59
C PRO A 115 -4.28 -12.90 11.77
N ASP A 116 -4.50 -11.62 12.12
CA ASP A 116 -5.45 -10.76 11.42
C ASP A 116 -4.98 -10.41 10.02
N MET A 117 -3.68 -10.18 9.84
CA MET A 117 -3.10 -9.93 8.52
C MET A 117 -3.08 -11.21 7.67
N TRP A 118 -2.86 -12.37 8.29
CA TRP A 118 -3.04 -13.67 7.63
C TRP A 118 -4.49 -13.85 7.16
N LYS A 119 -5.47 -13.52 8.01
CA LYS A 119 -6.89 -13.58 7.65
C LYS A 119 -7.20 -12.62 6.50
N TYR A 120 -6.69 -11.39 6.54
CA TYR A 120 -6.85 -10.40 5.47
C TYR A 120 -6.35 -10.94 4.11
N ALA A 121 -5.15 -11.54 4.07
CA ALA A 121 -4.57 -12.03 2.82
C ALA A 121 -5.16 -13.34 2.30
N THR A 122 -5.89 -14.10 3.13
CA THR A 122 -6.45 -15.41 2.75
C THR A 122 -7.97 -15.39 2.58
N THR A 123 -8.63 -14.30 2.95
CA THR A 123 -10.07 -14.19 2.88
C THR A 123 -10.58 -14.06 1.44
N GLN A 124 -11.75 -14.64 1.19
CA GLN A 124 -12.52 -14.45 -0.04
C GLN A 124 -13.62 -13.39 0.13
N SER A 125 -13.87 -12.92 1.36
CA SER A 125 -14.82 -11.82 1.62
C SER A 125 -14.25 -10.45 1.23
N CYS A 126 -15.11 -9.43 1.32
CA CYS A 126 -14.75 -8.04 1.03
C CYS A 126 -13.57 -7.55 1.91
N TRP A 127 -12.47 -7.12 1.30
CA TRP A 127 -11.28 -6.67 2.05
C TRP A 127 -11.53 -5.41 2.88
N ARG A 128 -12.36 -4.48 2.36
CA ARG A 128 -12.76 -3.28 3.11
C ARG A 128 -13.47 -3.63 4.40
N GLU A 129 -14.35 -4.62 4.37
CA GLU A 129 -15.06 -5.09 5.56
C GLU A 129 -14.09 -5.63 6.61
N VAL A 130 -13.12 -6.45 6.21
CA VAL A 130 -12.12 -7.00 7.13
C VAL A 130 -11.35 -5.89 7.84
N ILE A 131 -10.91 -4.86 7.11
CA ILE A 131 -10.21 -3.70 7.70
C ILE A 131 -11.13 -2.95 8.68
N VAL A 132 -12.37 -2.67 8.28
CA VAL A 132 -13.30 -1.90 9.12
C VAL A 132 -13.66 -2.66 10.39
N CYS A 133 -13.86 -3.98 10.30
CA CYS A 133 -14.09 -4.86 11.44
C CYS A 133 -12.85 -4.93 12.35
N HIS A 134 -11.64 -4.95 11.79
CA HIS A 134 -10.38 -4.93 12.55
C HIS A 134 -10.31 -3.71 13.49
N PHE A 135 -10.75 -2.54 13.03
CA PHE A 135 -10.78 -1.30 13.83
C PHE A 135 -12.02 -1.16 14.75
N GLY A 136 -12.77 -2.23 14.97
CA GLY A 136 -13.80 -2.30 16.02
C GLY A 136 -15.24 -2.06 15.57
N ALA A 137 -15.51 -1.96 14.26
CA ALA A 137 -16.90 -1.90 13.77
C ALA A 137 -17.52 -3.31 13.76
N SER A 138 -18.51 -3.57 14.62
CA SER A 138 -19.07 -4.92 14.78
C SER A 138 -20.09 -5.34 13.71
N GLN A 139 -20.63 -4.40 12.91
CA GLN A 139 -21.50 -4.64 11.74
C GLN A 139 -21.43 -3.42 10.81
N PRO A 140 -20.40 -3.29 9.96
CA PRO A 140 -20.29 -2.12 9.11
C PRO A 140 -21.30 -2.20 7.94
N VAL A 141 -22.18 -1.20 7.86
CA VAL A 141 -22.99 -0.99 6.65
C VAL A 141 -22.07 -0.36 5.60
N LEU A 142 -21.65 -1.17 4.63
CA LEU A 142 -20.76 -0.74 3.56
C LEU A 142 -21.55 -0.64 2.25
N THR A 143 -21.33 0.44 1.51
CA THR A 143 -21.72 0.59 0.10
C THR A 143 -20.48 0.30 -0.74
N CYS A 144 -20.37 -0.95 -1.20
CA CYS A 144 -19.22 -1.41 -1.96
C CYS A 144 -19.61 -1.66 -3.41
N GLY A 145 -19.00 -0.92 -4.33
CA GLY A 145 -19.14 -1.13 -5.77
C GLY A 145 -17.99 -1.95 -6.36
N ARG A 146 -17.96 -2.07 -7.70
CA ARG A 146 -16.91 -2.79 -8.45
C ARG A 146 -15.50 -2.22 -8.26
N SER A 147 -15.40 -0.98 -7.79
CA SER A 147 -14.14 -0.29 -7.48
C SER A 147 -13.65 -0.49 -6.04
N CYS A 148 -14.33 -1.32 -5.23
CA CYS A 148 -14.00 -1.47 -3.81
C CYS A 148 -12.72 -2.30 -3.55
N CYS A 149 -12.69 -3.54 -4.02
CA CYS A 149 -11.55 -4.46 -3.88
C CYS A 149 -11.66 -5.60 -4.90
N ASP A 150 -10.62 -6.44 -5.01
CA ASP A 150 -10.61 -7.55 -5.96
C ASP A 150 -11.72 -8.58 -5.69
N ASN A 151 -12.12 -8.76 -4.43
CA ASN A 151 -13.24 -9.61 -4.01
C ASN A 151 -14.60 -8.90 -4.14
N TYR A 152 -14.77 -7.93 -5.04
CA TYR A 152 -15.97 -7.10 -5.15
C TYR A 152 -17.28 -7.89 -5.34
N LEU A 153 -17.21 -9.11 -5.89
CA LEU A 153 -18.38 -9.99 -6.03
C LEU A 153 -19.00 -10.40 -4.69
N GLU A 154 -18.19 -10.46 -3.63
CA GLU A 154 -18.58 -10.85 -2.28
C GLU A 154 -18.84 -9.63 -1.38
N CYS A 155 -18.73 -8.41 -1.90
CA CYS A 155 -19.03 -7.21 -1.13
C CYS A 155 -20.56 -7.00 -1.06
N SER A 156 -21.07 -6.85 0.15
CA SER A 156 -22.50 -6.65 0.42
C SER A 156 -22.96 -5.26 -0.08
N ASN A 157 -24.11 -5.26 -0.76
CA ASN A 157 -24.75 -4.11 -1.44
C ASN A 157 -24.00 -3.60 -2.68
N ASN A 158 -24.19 -4.31 -3.80
CA ASN A 158 -23.94 -3.83 -5.15
C ASN A 158 -24.80 -2.58 -5.44
N SER A 159 -24.33 -1.39 -5.07
CA SER A 159 -24.80 -0.17 -5.70
C SER A 159 -24.19 -0.10 -7.10
N GLU A 160 -25.04 -0.14 -8.11
CA GLU A 160 -24.68 0.04 -9.52
C GLU A 160 -24.26 1.49 -9.77
N ASP A 161 -23.01 1.84 -9.46
CA ASP A 161 -22.38 3.10 -9.91
C ASP A 161 -20.93 2.84 -10.36
#